data_AF-A0A7W2E9C1-F1
#
_entry.id   AF-A0A7W2E9C1-F1
#
_cell.length_a   1.000
_cell.length_b   1.000
_cell.length_c   1.000
_cell.angle_alpha   90.00
_cell.angle_beta   90.00
_cell.angle_gamma   90.00
#
_symmetry.space_group_name_H-M   'P 1'
#
loop_
_entity.id
_entity.type
_entity.pdbx_description
1 polymer ?
#
loop_
_entity_poly.entity_id
_entity_poly.type
_entity_poly.pdbx_seq_one_letter_code
_entity_poly.pdbx_strand_id
1 'polypeptide(L)'
;MANNPRDLTPNEQNDLTNLDSPEVPEYTGDARSASDGLYTRTGKAAPTEIFPRGEQADGPLIPQSPETTSFAGTSETVAVNREPAYTAATPTYATDTTEPVYAETAEPVVVEDETRRGTTDFGLFLMRLFLGAFLIIDSVGTFFRLGGNEGISGLESAFADYPYGSGLAVVVPTLELAAGVFLVLGLLTPVAALVAIAVTGFMALHAFTEQPDGFNVFAWTPETWVPVMLLAASLVVQFTGPGRYGVDASRGWAKRPLVSSWICALLGLAAAGLMWWFGTGINPVA
;
A
#
# COMPACT_ATOMS: atom_id res chain seq x y z
N MET A 1 -25.02 -35.38 38.89
CA MET A 1 -25.66 -34.60 37.80
C MET A 1 -25.31 -33.15 38.06
N ALA A 2 -24.53 -32.53 37.18
CA ALA A 2 -24.02 -31.18 37.36
C ALA A 2 -25.11 -30.16 37.01
N ASN A 3 -25.40 -29.24 37.93
CA ASN A 3 -26.37 -28.16 37.71
C ASN A 3 -25.74 -27.10 36.80
N ASN A 4 -26.35 -26.91 35.64
CA ASN A 4 -25.96 -25.89 34.67
C ASN A 4 -26.41 -24.51 35.20
N PRO A 5 -25.51 -23.53 35.39
CA PRO A 5 -25.83 -22.22 35.99
C PRO A 5 -26.67 -21.29 35.09
N ARG A 6 -27.30 -21.83 34.04
CA ARG A 6 -28.18 -21.08 33.11
C ARG A 6 -29.65 -21.49 33.19
N ASP A 7 -29.99 -22.45 34.05
CA ASP A 7 -31.37 -22.90 34.21
C ASP A 7 -32.05 -22.11 35.35
N LEU A 8 -32.43 -20.87 35.05
CA LEU A 8 -33.22 -20.04 35.95
C LEU A 8 -34.69 -20.45 35.82
N THR A 9 -35.28 -20.90 36.93
CA THR A 9 -36.72 -21.21 36.93
C THR A 9 -37.53 -19.91 36.97
N PRO A 10 -38.77 -19.88 36.44
CA PRO A 10 -39.57 -18.65 36.34
C PRO A 10 -39.83 -17.90 37.66
N ASN A 11 -39.53 -18.52 38.82
CA ASN A 11 -39.74 -17.94 40.13
C ASN A 11 -38.53 -17.14 40.66
N GLU A 12 -37.37 -17.21 40.01
CA GLU A 12 -36.15 -16.48 40.43
C GLU A 12 -36.02 -15.09 39.79
N GLN A 13 -36.94 -14.73 38.89
CA GLN A 13 -36.84 -13.50 38.09
C GLN A 13 -37.37 -12.24 38.80
N ASN A 14 -37.94 -12.37 39.99
CA ASN A 14 -38.59 -11.28 40.74
C ASN A 14 -38.16 -11.17 42.22
N ASP A 15 -37.00 -11.72 42.61
CA ASP A 15 -36.46 -11.47 43.95
C ASP A 15 -35.60 -10.20 43.96
N LEU A 16 -36.25 -9.07 44.21
CA LEU A 16 -35.62 -7.74 44.32
C LEU A 16 -35.18 -7.40 45.75
N THR A 17 -35.06 -8.38 46.66
CA THR A 17 -34.73 -8.12 48.07
C THR A 17 -33.24 -7.91 48.36
N ASN A 18 -32.37 -7.91 47.33
CA ASN A 18 -30.93 -7.76 47.50
C ASN A 18 -30.35 -6.59 46.68
N LEU A 19 -30.95 -5.41 46.83
CA LEU A 19 -30.50 -4.16 46.19
C LEU A 19 -29.79 -3.17 47.13
N ASP A 20 -29.59 -3.54 48.41
CA ASP A 20 -28.97 -2.66 49.42
C ASP A 20 -27.51 -3.02 49.78
N SER A 21 -26.80 -3.75 48.92
CA SER A 21 -25.38 -4.01 49.12
C SER A 21 -24.64 -4.04 47.79
N PRO A 22 -24.05 -2.92 47.34
CA PRO A 22 -23.04 -3.00 46.30
C PRO A 22 -21.84 -3.74 46.91
N GLU A 23 -21.62 -4.96 46.45
CA GLU A 23 -20.40 -5.73 46.74
C GLU A 23 -19.24 -5.05 45.99
N VAL A 24 -18.75 -3.95 46.57
CA VAL A 24 -17.58 -3.22 46.08
C VAL A 24 -16.34 -3.98 46.57
N PRO A 25 -15.45 -4.45 45.68
CA PRO A 25 -14.19 -5.06 46.11
C PRO A 25 -13.36 -4.03 46.87
N GLU A 26 -13.14 -4.26 48.16
CA GLU A 26 -12.26 -3.43 48.98
C GLU A 26 -10.81 -3.71 48.57
N TYR A 27 -10.16 -2.72 47.94
CA TYR A 27 -8.74 -2.80 47.62
C TYR A 27 -7.92 -2.52 48.89
N THR A 28 -7.67 -3.56 49.68
CA THR A 28 -6.64 -3.52 50.73
C THR A 28 -5.28 -3.66 50.06
N GLY A 29 -4.61 -2.53 49.83
CA GLY A 29 -3.24 -2.50 49.31
C GLY A 29 -2.25 -3.03 50.34
N ASP A 30 -2.06 -4.34 50.38
CA ASP A 30 -0.95 -4.96 51.08
C ASP A 30 0.24 -5.06 50.12
N ALA A 31 1.22 -4.17 50.34
CA ALA A 31 2.47 -4.14 49.60
C ALA A 31 3.33 -5.34 49.99
N ARG A 32 3.19 -6.47 49.29
CA ARG A 32 4.20 -7.54 49.25
C ARG A 32 4.05 -8.44 48.01
N SER A 33 5.12 -8.44 47.21
CA SER A 33 5.43 -9.38 46.13
C SER A 33 4.53 -9.38 44.89
N ALA A 34 4.69 -8.35 44.06
CA ALA A 34 4.44 -8.46 42.61
C ALA A 34 5.78 -8.38 41.87
N SER A 35 6.63 -9.40 42.04
CA SER A 35 7.88 -9.54 41.29
C SER A 35 7.89 -10.83 40.46
N ASP A 36 6.74 -11.21 39.90
CA ASP A 36 6.72 -12.36 39.02
C ASP A 36 5.85 -12.13 37.77
N GLY A 37 6.53 -12.01 36.63
CA GLY A 37 6.01 -12.57 35.39
C GLY A 37 5.30 -11.66 34.38
N LEU A 38 5.23 -10.34 34.53
CA LEU A 38 4.54 -9.52 33.53
C LEU A 38 5.25 -9.52 32.14
N TYR A 39 6.57 -9.75 32.11
CA TYR A 39 7.37 -9.76 30.88
C TYR A 39 7.63 -11.16 30.29
N THR A 40 7.36 -12.23 31.03
CA THR A 40 7.61 -13.61 30.57
C THR A 40 6.48 -14.16 29.70
N ARG A 41 5.29 -13.56 29.70
CA ARG A 41 4.13 -14.03 28.91
C ARG A 41 4.14 -13.62 27.44
N THR A 42 4.96 -12.64 27.06
CA THR A 42 4.89 -11.98 25.73
C THR A 42 6.14 -12.23 24.86
N GLY A 43 7.11 -13.03 25.32
CA GLY A 43 8.32 -13.34 24.55
C GLY A 43 9.20 -12.13 24.20
N LYS A 44 9.06 -11.01 24.92
CA LYS A 44 9.86 -9.80 24.74
C LYS A 44 10.83 -9.63 25.90
N ALA A 45 12.09 -9.35 25.60
CA ALA A 45 13.10 -9.06 26.61
C ALA A 45 12.75 -7.79 27.40
N ALA A 46 13.08 -7.77 28.70
CA ALA A 46 12.85 -6.63 29.58
C ALA A 46 13.67 -5.40 29.13
N PRO A 47 13.19 -4.17 29.39
CA PRO A 47 13.91 -2.94 29.02
C PRO A 47 15.25 -2.83 29.76
N THR A 48 16.33 -2.56 29.02
CA THR A 48 17.64 -2.21 29.60
C THR A 48 17.71 -0.71 29.81
N GLU A 49 17.89 -0.26 31.05
CA GLU A 49 18.16 1.16 31.35
C GLU A 49 19.59 1.54 30.96
N ILE A 50 19.76 2.69 30.31
CA ILE A 50 21.06 3.26 29.93
C ILE A 50 21.25 4.55 30.72
N PHE A 51 22.22 4.58 31.63
CA PHE A 51 22.56 5.79 32.37
C PHE A 51 23.37 6.76 31.47
N PRO A 52 23.05 8.06 31.47
CA PRO A 52 23.88 9.07 30.83
C PRO A 52 25.31 9.05 31.38
N ARG A 53 26.32 9.09 30.50
CA ARG A 53 27.75 9.15 30.85
C ARG A 53 28.12 10.54 31.40
N GLY A 54 27.58 10.87 32.56
CA GLY A 54 27.66 12.20 33.14
C GLY A 54 27.96 12.22 34.62
N GLU A 55 28.47 11.16 35.24
CA GLU A 55 28.88 11.23 36.65
C GLU A 55 30.03 10.27 36.94
N GLN A 56 31.24 10.68 36.61
CA GLN A 56 32.45 10.09 37.20
C GLN A 56 33.51 11.19 37.29
N ALA A 57 33.52 11.88 38.44
CA ALA A 57 34.61 12.75 38.86
C ALA A 57 35.28 12.11 40.09
N ASP A 58 36.56 11.72 39.95
CA ASP A 58 37.64 12.15 40.84
C ASP A 58 39.00 11.49 40.51
N GLY A 59 40.02 12.33 40.29
CA GLY A 59 41.43 12.06 40.67
C GLY A 59 42.44 11.63 39.57
N PRO A 60 43.71 12.12 39.59
CA PRO A 60 44.48 12.35 38.36
C PRO A 60 45.71 11.44 38.19
N LEU A 61 46.00 10.95 36.97
CA LEU A 61 47.33 10.51 36.54
C LEU A 61 47.50 10.62 34.99
N ILE A 62 48.24 11.64 34.53
CA ILE A 62 48.98 11.64 33.24
C ILE A 62 50.26 10.82 33.55
N PRO A 63 50.88 9.98 32.66
CA PRO A 63 51.16 10.27 31.25
C PRO A 63 51.34 9.08 30.24
N GLN A 64 51.47 9.48 28.97
CA GLN A 64 52.25 8.87 27.85
C GLN A 64 51.54 8.05 26.76
N SER A 65 51.63 8.61 25.55
CA SER A 65 51.45 8.00 24.24
C SER A 65 52.44 6.86 24.00
N PRO A 66 52.06 5.75 23.33
CA PRO A 66 53.03 4.81 22.82
C PRO A 66 53.35 5.06 21.34
N GLU A 67 54.63 4.82 21.07
CA GLU A 67 55.39 5.05 19.86
C GLU A 67 55.00 4.15 18.68
N THR A 68 55.30 4.68 17.49
CA THR A 68 55.32 4.00 16.19
C THR A 68 56.31 2.84 16.18
N THR A 69 55.83 1.60 16.00
CA THR A 69 56.69 0.46 15.66
C THR A 69 56.63 0.17 14.16
N SER A 70 57.79 0.36 13.52
CA SER A 70 58.12 0.03 12.14
C SER A 70 58.03 -1.47 11.83
N PHE A 71 57.50 -1.83 10.66
CA PHE A 71 57.76 -3.11 10.01
C PHE A 71 58.56 -2.90 8.72
N ALA A 72 59.73 -3.53 8.67
CA ALA A 72 60.61 -3.59 7.52
C ALA A 72 60.15 -4.69 6.55
N GLY A 73 60.04 -4.33 5.27
CA GLY A 73 59.88 -5.26 4.14
C GLY A 73 60.85 -4.86 3.02
N THR A 74 61.68 -5.80 2.61
CA THR A 74 62.88 -5.62 1.80
C THR A 74 62.58 -5.69 0.28
N SER A 75 63.20 -4.75 -0.45
CA SER A 75 63.63 -4.75 -1.88
C SER A 75 62.61 -4.85 -3.02
N GLU A 76 62.53 -3.79 -3.83
CA GLU A 76 63.05 -3.82 -5.21
C GLU A 76 63.37 -2.40 -5.72
N THR A 77 64.51 -2.27 -6.40
CA THR A 77 65.17 -1.03 -6.81
C THR A 77 64.69 -0.53 -8.17
N VAL A 78 64.26 0.74 -8.26
CA VAL A 78 64.39 1.54 -9.49
C VAL A 78 64.91 2.92 -9.11
N ALA A 79 66.16 3.17 -9.46
CA ALA A 79 66.82 4.46 -9.31
C ALA A 79 66.44 5.38 -10.48
N VAL A 80 65.85 6.55 -10.18
CA VAL A 80 65.97 7.72 -11.07
C VAL A 80 66.44 8.90 -10.23
N ASN A 81 67.60 9.38 -10.63
CA ASN A 81 68.44 10.41 -10.06
C ASN A 81 67.81 11.81 -10.27
N ARG A 82 67.54 12.57 -9.19
CA ARG A 82 67.29 14.01 -9.25
C ARG A 82 67.82 14.68 -7.99
N GLU A 83 69.00 15.30 -8.11
CA GLU A 83 69.59 16.18 -7.10
C GLU A 83 69.05 17.63 -7.22
N PRO A 84 69.36 18.56 -6.28
CA PRO A 84 68.35 19.23 -5.47
C PRO A 84 68.27 20.75 -5.73
N ALA A 85 67.19 21.39 -5.28
CA ALA A 85 67.19 22.84 -5.12
C ALA A 85 66.53 23.21 -3.78
N TYR A 86 67.38 23.63 -2.84
CA TYR A 86 66.99 24.34 -1.63
C TYR A 86 66.61 25.77 -1.99
N THR A 87 65.44 26.23 -1.52
CA THR A 87 65.23 27.62 -1.10
C THR A 87 64.16 27.66 -0.02
N ALA A 88 64.58 28.04 1.19
CA ALA A 88 63.72 28.40 2.31
C ALA A 88 63.46 29.91 2.30
N ALA A 89 62.22 30.33 2.53
CA ALA A 89 61.74 31.68 2.91
C ALA A 89 60.24 31.77 2.55
N THR A 90 59.26 32.30 3.29
CA THR A 90 59.05 33.00 4.58
C THR A 90 57.50 33.10 4.69
N PRO A 91 56.83 33.09 5.86
CA PRO A 91 55.37 33.23 5.88
C PRO A 91 54.98 34.68 5.52
N THR A 92 54.38 34.87 4.36
CA THR A 92 53.72 36.12 3.99
C THR A 92 52.29 36.07 4.50
N TYR A 93 51.99 36.89 5.50
CA TYR A 93 50.62 37.27 5.82
C TYR A 93 50.09 38.14 4.68
N ALA A 94 49.08 37.65 3.97
CA ALA A 94 48.22 38.45 3.13
C ALA A 94 46.77 38.17 3.53
N THR A 95 46.17 39.17 4.17
CA THR A 95 44.74 39.37 4.32
C THR A 95 44.07 39.35 2.96
N ASP A 96 43.06 38.50 2.74
CA ASP A 96 41.89 38.90 1.97
C ASP A 96 40.65 38.00 2.21
N THR A 97 39.56 38.67 2.56
CA THR A 97 38.14 38.34 2.36
C THR A 97 37.66 36.91 2.63
N THR A 98 37.10 36.68 3.82
CA THR A 98 36.17 35.57 4.10
C THR A 98 34.85 35.82 3.37
N GLU A 99 34.62 35.16 2.23
CA GLU A 99 33.25 34.86 1.80
C GLU A 99 32.66 33.82 2.76
N PRO A 100 31.45 34.02 3.30
CA PRO A 100 30.81 32.96 4.06
C PRO A 100 30.47 31.83 3.09
N VAL A 101 31.22 30.73 3.18
CA VAL A 101 30.80 29.45 2.63
C VAL A 101 29.48 29.11 3.32
N TYR A 102 28.39 29.23 2.59
CA TYR A 102 27.11 28.65 2.98
C TYR A 102 27.34 27.14 3.10
N ALA A 103 27.52 26.66 4.34
CA ALA A 103 27.41 25.25 4.63
C ALA A 103 25.94 24.89 4.43
N GLU A 104 25.61 24.43 3.22
CA GLU A 104 24.36 23.75 2.92
C GLU A 104 24.24 22.60 3.93
N THR A 105 23.37 22.80 4.91
CA THR A 105 23.07 21.80 5.92
C THR A 105 22.38 20.68 5.16
N ALA A 106 23.13 19.64 4.78
CA ALA A 106 22.57 18.44 4.19
C ALA A 106 21.57 17.86 5.18
N GLU A 107 20.28 18.08 4.91
CA GLU A 107 19.20 17.49 5.70
C GLU A 107 19.40 15.97 5.70
N PRO A 108 19.34 15.31 6.88
CA PRO A 108 19.49 13.87 6.92
C PRO A 108 18.34 13.25 6.14
N VAL A 109 18.68 12.60 5.02
CA VAL A 109 17.74 11.76 4.28
C VAL A 109 17.32 10.66 5.22
N VAL A 110 16.15 10.83 5.83
CA VAL A 110 15.48 9.79 6.61
C VAL A 110 15.14 8.69 5.62
N VAL A 111 16.02 7.70 5.54
CA VAL A 111 15.71 6.42 4.90
C VAL A 111 14.77 5.75 5.87
N GLU A 112 13.46 5.94 5.67
CA GLU A 112 12.47 5.16 6.41
C GLU A 112 12.69 3.69 6.05
N ASP A 113 13.09 2.90 7.05
CA ASP A 113 13.16 1.45 6.96
C ASP A 113 11.74 0.93 6.66
N GLU A 114 11.46 0.68 5.37
CA GLU A 114 10.25 -0.01 4.94
C GLU A 114 10.16 -1.33 5.71
N THR A 115 9.25 -1.41 6.67
CA THR A 115 8.84 -2.66 7.31
C THR A 115 8.27 -3.60 6.24
N ARG A 116 9.15 -4.39 5.61
CA ARG A 116 8.87 -5.22 4.43
C ARG A 116 8.26 -6.55 4.83
N ARG A 117 6.94 -6.68 4.66
CA ARG A 117 6.41 -7.95 4.14
C ARG A 117 6.86 -8.04 2.68
N GLY A 118 7.91 -8.81 2.42
CA GLY A 118 8.52 -8.93 1.08
C GLY A 118 7.60 -9.46 -0.01
N THR A 119 6.42 -9.98 0.33
CA THR A 119 5.45 -10.58 -0.60
C THR A 119 4.32 -9.64 -1.03
N THR A 120 4.16 -8.46 -0.41
CA THR A 120 3.08 -7.52 -0.77
C THR A 120 3.15 -7.09 -2.23
N ASP A 121 4.35 -6.73 -2.70
CA ASP A 121 4.57 -6.35 -4.10
C ASP A 121 4.22 -7.47 -5.08
N PHE A 122 4.48 -8.71 -4.69
CA PHE A 122 4.16 -9.88 -5.51
C PHE A 122 2.65 -10.12 -5.57
N GLY A 123 1.95 -9.94 -4.44
CA GLY A 123 0.48 -9.97 -4.41
C GLY A 123 -0.14 -8.90 -5.32
N LEU A 124 0.42 -7.68 -5.33
CA LEU A 124 -0.03 -6.60 -6.22
C LEU A 124 0.23 -6.90 -7.70
N PHE A 125 1.36 -7.52 -8.01
CA PHE A 125 1.61 -8.02 -9.36
C PHE A 125 0.56 -9.04 -9.79
N LEU A 126 0.26 -10.01 -8.92
CA LEU A 126 -0.68 -11.08 -9.21
C LEU A 126 -2.11 -10.56 -9.39
N MET A 127 -2.52 -9.61 -8.53
CA MET A 127 -3.82 -8.94 -8.64
C MET A 127 -3.99 -8.25 -10.00
N ARG A 128 -2.97 -7.50 -10.45
CA ARG A 128 -2.97 -6.86 -11.77
C ARG A 128 -2.96 -7.87 -12.90
N LEU A 129 -2.17 -8.93 -12.78
CA LEU A 129 -2.08 -9.97 -13.78
C LEU A 129 -3.43 -10.67 -13.98
N PHE A 130 -4.10 -11.07 -12.90
CA PHE A 130 -5.39 -11.76 -13.01
C PHE A 130 -6.52 -10.84 -13.45
N LEU A 131 -6.60 -9.63 -12.88
CA LEU A 131 -7.59 -8.65 -13.33
C LEU A 131 -7.39 -8.33 -14.82
N GLY A 132 -6.16 -7.97 -15.21
CA GLY A 132 -5.88 -7.62 -16.60
C GLY A 132 -6.04 -8.81 -17.55
N ALA A 133 -5.64 -10.01 -17.16
CA ALA A 133 -5.85 -11.22 -17.95
C ALA A 133 -7.34 -11.52 -18.16
N PHE A 134 -8.17 -11.34 -17.12
CA PHE A 134 -9.62 -11.50 -17.26
C PHE A 134 -10.17 -10.53 -18.31
N LEU A 135 -9.87 -9.23 -18.18
CA LEU A 135 -10.35 -8.21 -19.12
C LEU A 135 -9.87 -8.47 -20.56
N ILE A 136 -8.63 -8.93 -20.74
CA ILE A 136 -8.10 -9.31 -22.07
C ILE A 136 -8.85 -10.52 -22.62
N ILE A 137 -9.03 -11.58 -21.81
CA ILE A 137 -9.68 -12.80 -22.28
C ILE A 137 -11.13 -12.52 -22.66
N ASP A 138 -11.85 -11.75 -21.84
CA ASP A 138 -13.25 -11.42 -22.09
C ASP A 138 -13.42 -10.58 -23.37
N SER A 139 -12.63 -9.52 -23.50
CA SER A 139 -12.66 -8.65 -24.70
C SER A 139 -12.21 -9.36 -25.97
N VAL A 140 -11.13 -10.15 -25.94
CA VAL A 140 -10.69 -10.98 -27.08
C VAL A 140 -11.75 -12.03 -27.41
N GLY A 141 -12.36 -12.64 -26.39
CA GLY A 141 -13.51 -13.52 -26.54
C GLY A 141 -14.65 -12.86 -27.31
N THR A 142 -14.96 -11.62 -26.95
CA THR A 142 -16.01 -10.80 -27.58
C THR A 142 -15.66 -10.39 -29.02
N PHE A 143 -14.44 -9.94 -29.29
CA PHE A 143 -14.04 -9.55 -30.65
C PHE A 143 -13.98 -10.72 -31.62
N PHE A 144 -13.47 -11.86 -31.17
CA PHE A 144 -13.20 -13.01 -32.03
C PHE A 144 -14.21 -14.14 -31.87
N ARG A 145 -15.27 -13.96 -31.05
CA ARG A 145 -16.32 -14.96 -30.78
C ARG A 145 -15.75 -16.28 -30.26
N LEU A 146 -14.74 -16.21 -29.41
CA LEU A 146 -14.04 -17.37 -28.86
C LEU A 146 -14.76 -17.88 -27.61
N GLY A 147 -14.56 -19.17 -27.30
CA GLY A 147 -15.03 -19.75 -26.03
C GLY A 147 -16.55 -19.80 -25.86
N GLY A 148 -17.33 -19.70 -26.96
CA GLY A 148 -18.79 -19.66 -26.91
C GLY A 148 -19.38 -18.26 -26.74
N ASN A 149 -18.56 -17.21 -26.81
CA ASN A 149 -19.02 -15.82 -26.75
C ASN A 149 -19.81 -15.46 -28.03
N GLU A 150 -20.96 -14.80 -27.86
CA GLU A 150 -21.84 -14.37 -28.95
C GLU A 150 -21.25 -13.24 -29.81
N GLY A 151 -20.22 -12.58 -29.29
CA GLY A 151 -19.44 -11.51 -29.86
C GLY A 151 -20.11 -10.14 -29.72
N ILE A 152 -19.66 -9.21 -30.55
CA ILE A 152 -20.26 -7.86 -30.63
C ILE A 152 -21.77 -7.94 -30.86
N SER A 153 -22.26 -8.87 -31.68
CA SER A 153 -23.70 -9.04 -31.92
C SER A 153 -24.50 -9.44 -30.69
N GLY A 154 -23.92 -10.25 -29.79
CA GLY A 154 -24.57 -10.57 -28.52
C GLY A 154 -24.63 -9.36 -27.60
N LEU A 155 -23.55 -8.57 -27.58
CA LEU A 155 -23.47 -7.34 -26.79
C LEU A 155 -24.41 -6.25 -27.34
N GLU A 156 -24.59 -6.16 -28.66
CA GLU A 156 -25.62 -5.32 -29.30
C GLU A 156 -27.03 -5.73 -28.86
N SER A 157 -27.28 -7.04 -28.73
CA SER A 157 -28.57 -7.54 -28.22
C SER A 157 -28.74 -7.25 -26.73
N ALA A 158 -27.69 -7.38 -25.92
CA ALA A 158 -27.71 -7.06 -24.50
C ALA A 158 -27.95 -5.57 -24.25
N PHE A 159 -27.49 -4.71 -25.14
CA PHE A 159 -27.68 -3.26 -25.06
C PHE A 159 -28.82 -2.74 -25.94
N ALA A 160 -29.72 -3.62 -26.41
CA ALA A 160 -30.77 -3.25 -27.37
C ALA A 160 -31.73 -2.17 -26.85
N ASP A 161 -31.93 -2.12 -25.52
CA ASP A 161 -32.78 -1.13 -24.87
C ASP A 161 -32.10 0.23 -24.67
N TYR A 162 -30.81 0.35 -25.02
CA TYR A 162 -30.04 1.59 -24.87
C TYR A 162 -29.98 2.38 -26.18
N PRO A 163 -30.21 3.71 -26.16
CA PRO A 163 -30.16 4.56 -27.35
C PRO A 163 -28.85 4.47 -28.14
N TYR A 164 -27.72 4.25 -27.45
CA TYR A 164 -26.40 4.08 -28.06
C TYR A 164 -25.84 2.65 -27.90
N GLY A 165 -26.72 1.65 -27.77
CA GLY A 165 -26.33 0.26 -27.51
C GLY A 165 -25.32 -0.32 -28.50
N SER A 166 -25.48 -0.06 -29.81
CA SER A 166 -24.54 -0.53 -30.83
C SER A 166 -23.14 0.11 -30.71
N GLY A 167 -23.08 1.38 -30.30
CA GLY A 167 -21.82 2.05 -30.03
C GLY A 167 -21.14 1.48 -28.78
N LEU A 168 -21.91 1.27 -27.70
CA LEU A 168 -21.43 0.70 -26.45
C LEU A 168 -20.90 -0.73 -26.65
N ALA A 169 -21.56 -1.53 -27.50
CA ALA A 169 -21.15 -2.89 -27.82
C ALA A 169 -19.74 -2.99 -28.44
N VAL A 170 -19.23 -1.90 -29.02
CA VAL A 170 -17.86 -1.83 -29.54
C VAL A 170 -16.92 -1.12 -28.56
N VAL A 171 -17.38 -0.02 -27.97
CA VAL A 171 -16.55 0.82 -27.09
C VAL A 171 -16.17 0.09 -25.80
N VAL A 172 -17.12 -0.61 -25.17
CA VAL A 172 -16.92 -1.35 -23.92
C VAL A 172 -15.78 -2.37 -24.05
N PRO A 173 -15.84 -3.37 -24.96
CA PRO A 173 -14.77 -4.35 -25.10
C PRO A 173 -13.45 -3.74 -25.59
N THR A 174 -13.48 -2.62 -26.32
CA THR A 174 -12.26 -1.93 -26.76
C THR A 174 -11.52 -1.30 -25.57
N LEU A 175 -12.25 -0.58 -24.71
CA LEU A 175 -11.69 0.02 -23.50
C LEU A 175 -11.25 -1.04 -22.50
N GLU A 176 -12.02 -2.13 -22.39
CA GLU A 176 -11.68 -3.28 -21.58
C GLU A 176 -10.35 -3.91 -22.00
N LEU A 177 -10.19 -4.19 -23.30
CA LEU A 177 -8.95 -4.73 -23.85
C LEU A 177 -7.77 -3.81 -23.58
N ALA A 178 -7.94 -2.51 -23.84
CA ALA A 178 -6.90 -1.53 -23.59
C ALA A 178 -6.50 -1.52 -22.11
N ALA A 179 -7.47 -1.40 -21.20
CA ALA A 179 -7.24 -1.42 -19.76
C ALA A 179 -6.50 -2.69 -19.32
N GLY A 180 -6.96 -3.86 -19.76
CA GLY A 180 -6.35 -5.14 -19.44
C GLY A 180 -4.88 -5.22 -19.87
N VAL A 181 -4.56 -4.82 -21.10
CA VAL A 181 -3.18 -4.82 -21.62
C VAL A 181 -2.29 -3.88 -20.81
N PHE A 182 -2.73 -2.65 -20.56
CA PHE A 182 -1.95 -1.69 -19.78
C PHE A 182 -1.75 -2.14 -18.32
N LEU A 183 -2.75 -2.80 -17.72
CA LEU A 183 -2.67 -3.35 -16.36
C LEU A 183 -1.65 -4.49 -16.24
N VAL A 184 -1.68 -5.46 -17.16
CA VAL A 184 -0.72 -6.58 -17.19
C VAL A 184 0.70 -6.07 -17.35
N LEU A 185 0.92 -5.12 -18.26
CA LEU A 185 2.23 -4.49 -18.45
C LEU A 185 2.62 -3.58 -17.27
N GLY A 186 1.65 -3.16 -16.46
CA GLY A 186 1.87 -2.18 -15.39
C GLY A 186 2.34 -0.84 -15.94
N LEU A 187 1.79 -0.40 -17.07
CA LEU A 187 2.10 0.86 -17.73
C LEU A 187 0.94 1.84 -17.54
N LEU A 188 1.25 3.11 -17.18
CA LEU A 188 0.24 4.13 -16.88
C LEU A 188 -0.84 3.59 -15.93
N THR A 189 -0.42 2.83 -14.92
CA THR A 189 -1.32 2.05 -14.06
C THR A 189 -2.49 2.88 -13.49
N PRO A 190 -2.32 4.13 -13.00
CA PRO A 190 -3.47 4.91 -12.52
C PRO A 190 -4.48 5.28 -13.62
N VAL A 191 -4.04 5.40 -14.88
CA VAL A 191 -4.94 5.63 -16.02
C VAL A 191 -5.59 4.33 -16.47
N ALA A 192 -4.83 3.24 -16.52
CA ALA A 192 -5.36 1.92 -16.87
C ALA A 192 -6.42 1.46 -15.86
N ALA A 193 -6.18 1.67 -14.56
CA ALA A 193 -7.12 1.37 -13.50
C ALA A 193 -8.36 2.28 -13.53
N LEU A 194 -8.22 3.58 -13.86
CA LEU A 194 -9.36 4.45 -14.15
C LEU A 194 -10.24 3.84 -15.25
N VAL A 195 -9.66 3.48 -16.39
CA VAL A 195 -10.42 2.91 -17.52
C VAL A 195 -11.08 1.59 -17.12
N ALA A 196 -10.39 0.74 -16.37
CA ALA A 196 -10.96 -0.48 -15.82
C ALA A 196 -12.16 -0.19 -14.90
N ILE A 197 -12.08 0.81 -14.00
CA ILE A 197 -13.19 1.27 -13.17
C ILE A 197 -14.35 1.76 -14.04
N ALA A 198 -14.07 2.53 -15.09
CA ALA A 198 -15.10 3.07 -15.97
C ALA A 198 -15.91 1.95 -16.65
N VAL A 199 -15.21 0.96 -17.22
CA VAL A 199 -15.83 -0.16 -17.93
C VAL A 199 -16.53 -1.11 -16.98
N THR A 200 -15.86 -1.56 -15.92
CA THR A 200 -16.44 -2.50 -14.94
C THR A 200 -17.59 -1.85 -14.16
N GLY A 201 -17.52 -0.54 -13.91
CA GLY A 201 -18.60 0.24 -13.31
C GLY A 201 -19.82 0.34 -14.22
N PHE A 202 -19.61 0.60 -15.53
CA PHE A 202 -20.69 0.56 -16.51
C PHE A 202 -21.35 -0.83 -16.57
N MET A 203 -20.55 -1.90 -16.65
CA MET A 203 -21.07 -3.28 -16.68
C MET A 203 -21.78 -3.67 -15.38
N ALA A 204 -21.33 -3.17 -14.22
CA ALA A 204 -22.02 -3.39 -12.96
C ALA A 204 -23.40 -2.70 -12.94
N LEU A 205 -23.49 -1.47 -13.44
CA LEU A 205 -24.77 -0.77 -13.58
C LEU A 205 -25.72 -1.51 -14.54
N HIS A 206 -25.21 -1.98 -15.68
CA HIS A 206 -25.99 -2.80 -16.62
C HIS A 206 -26.51 -4.07 -15.96
N ALA A 207 -25.66 -4.78 -15.21
CA ALA A 207 -26.07 -5.99 -14.51
C ALA A 207 -27.09 -5.72 -13.40
N PHE A 208 -27.13 -4.52 -12.82
CA PHE A 208 -28.19 -4.13 -11.89
C PHE A 208 -29.52 -3.84 -12.58
N THR A 209 -29.52 -3.36 -13.83
CA THR A 209 -30.77 -3.16 -14.58
C THR A 209 -31.41 -4.46 -15.04
N GLU A 210 -30.60 -5.50 -15.28
CA GLU A 210 -31.07 -6.83 -15.67
C GLU A 210 -31.49 -7.70 -14.47
N GLN A 211 -31.15 -7.31 -13.25
CA GLN A 211 -31.38 -8.10 -12.04
C GLN A 211 -32.83 -7.96 -11.53
N PRO A 212 -33.66 -9.02 -11.56
CA PRO A 212 -35.07 -8.94 -11.11
C PRO A 212 -35.24 -8.66 -9.62
N ASP A 213 -34.31 -9.11 -8.77
CA ASP A 213 -34.44 -9.04 -7.31
C ASP A 213 -33.90 -7.74 -6.69
N GLY A 214 -33.56 -6.74 -7.53
CA GLY A 214 -33.05 -5.44 -7.10
C GLY A 214 -31.79 -5.54 -6.24
N PHE A 215 -31.73 -4.80 -5.12
CA PHE A 215 -30.56 -4.75 -4.22
C PHE A 215 -30.49 -5.90 -3.19
N ASN A 216 -31.25 -6.97 -3.37
CA ASN A 216 -31.11 -8.16 -2.54
C ASN A 216 -29.83 -8.93 -2.91
N VAL A 217 -28.71 -8.59 -2.25
CA VAL A 217 -27.38 -9.17 -2.50
C VAL A 217 -27.31 -10.69 -2.41
N PHE A 218 -28.24 -11.32 -1.67
CA PHE A 218 -28.29 -12.78 -1.52
C PHE A 218 -28.99 -13.48 -2.68
N ALA A 219 -29.73 -12.75 -3.50
CA ALA A 219 -30.39 -13.26 -4.70
C ALA A 219 -29.58 -13.01 -5.98
N TRP A 220 -28.49 -12.24 -5.89
CA TRP A 220 -27.68 -11.91 -7.05
C TRP A 220 -27.06 -13.13 -7.70
N THR A 221 -27.21 -13.19 -9.02
CA THR A 221 -26.64 -14.23 -9.86
C THR A 221 -25.16 -13.97 -10.14
N PRO A 222 -24.38 -14.97 -10.62
CA PRO A 222 -22.99 -14.76 -10.99
C PRO A 222 -22.79 -13.62 -12.00
N GLU A 223 -23.73 -13.42 -12.91
CA GLU A 223 -23.71 -12.38 -13.94
C GLU A 223 -23.73 -10.97 -13.33
N THR A 224 -24.35 -10.79 -12.16
CA THR A 224 -24.28 -9.53 -11.40
C THR A 224 -23.03 -9.46 -10.51
N TRP A 225 -22.63 -10.58 -9.90
CA TRP A 225 -21.45 -10.58 -9.01
C TRP A 225 -20.14 -10.33 -9.73
N VAL A 226 -19.96 -10.88 -10.94
CA VAL A 226 -18.72 -10.75 -11.72
C VAL A 226 -18.33 -9.29 -11.98
N PRO A 227 -19.16 -8.44 -12.62
CA PRO A 227 -18.79 -7.06 -12.89
C PRO A 227 -18.60 -6.24 -11.60
N VAL A 228 -19.38 -6.51 -10.55
CA VAL A 228 -19.20 -5.87 -9.24
C VAL A 228 -17.84 -6.22 -8.62
N MET A 229 -17.43 -7.49 -8.70
CA MET A 229 -16.13 -7.93 -8.20
C MET A 229 -14.97 -7.39 -9.03
N LEU A 230 -15.14 -7.26 -10.35
CA LEU A 230 -14.14 -6.63 -11.22
C LEU A 230 -14.02 -5.13 -10.94
N LEU A 231 -15.12 -4.45 -10.65
CA LEU A 231 -15.11 -3.05 -10.20
C LEU A 231 -14.37 -2.91 -8.87
N ALA A 232 -14.68 -3.77 -7.90
CA ALA A 232 -13.97 -3.81 -6.62
C ALA A 232 -12.47 -4.08 -6.80
N ALA A 233 -12.11 -5.05 -7.65
CA ALA A 233 -10.72 -5.35 -7.97
C ALA A 233 -10.01 -4.18 -8.64
N SER A 234 -10.69 -3.47 -9.55
CA SER A 234 -10.16 -2.28 -10.22
C SER A 234 -9.91 -1.15 -9.23
N LEU A 235 -10.82 -0.92 -8.27
CA LEU A 235 -10.62 0.03 -7.17
C LEU A 235 -9.43 -0.37 -6.28
N VAL A 236 -9.30 -1.67 -5.95
CA VAL A 236 -8.14 -2.17 -5.20
C VAL A 236 -6.84 -1.84 -5.92
N VAL A 237 -6.75 -2.11 -7.23
CA VAL A 237 -5.57 -1.76 -8.04
C VAL A 237 -5.34 -0.25 -8.08
N GLN A 238 -6.39 0.56 -8.21
CA GLN A 238 -6.31 2.02 -8.25
C GLN A 238 -5.69 2.60 -6.97
N PHE A 239 -6.08 2.11 -5.80
CA PHE A 239 -5.57 2.59 -4.51
C PHE A 239 -4.26 1.95 -4.07
N THR A 240 -3.96 0.74 -4.53
CA THR A 240 -2.68 0.07 -4.20
C THR A 240 -1.54 0.46 -5.14
N GLY A 241 -1.83 1.02 -6.32
CA GLY A 241 -0.84 1.59 -7.23
C GLY A 241 -0.10 0.55 -8.10
N PRO A 242 0.97 0.96 -8.80
CA PRO A 242 1.65 0.13 -9.80
C PRO A 242 2.45 -1.06 -9.22
N GLY A 243 2.75 -1.07 -7.91
CA GLY A 243 3.64 -2.06 -7.28
C GLY A 243 5.06 -2.07 -7.85
N ARG A 244 5.96 -2.87 -7.25
CA ARG A 244 7.37 -2.93 -7.69
C ARG A 244 7.62 -3.60 -9.04
N TYR A 245 6.71 -4.49 -9.47
CA TYR A 245 6.87 -5.30 -10.69
C TYR A 245 6.20 -4.70 -11.95
N GLY A 246 5.76 -3.43 -11.93
CA GLY A 246 5.24 -2.75 -13.12
C GLY A 246 6.33 -2.01 -13.90
N VAL A 247 6.15 -1.86 -15.23
CA VAL A 247 7.04 -1.00 -16.04
C VAL A 247 7.03 0.45 -15.53
N ASP A 248 5.94 0.89 -14.91
CA ASP A 248 5.76 2.21 -14.30
C ASP A 248 6.37 2.34 -12.89
N ALA A 249 6.94 1.27 -12.32
CA ALA A 249 7.44 1.25 -10.94
C ALA A 249 8.61 2.20 -10.68
N SER A 250 9.38 2.55 -11.72
CA SER A 250 10.54 3.45 -11.61
C SER A 250 10.17 4.93 -11.67
N ARG A 251 8.92 5.28 -12.01
CA ARG A 251 8.52 6.68 -12.25
C ARG A 251 8.13 7.37 -10.95
N GLY A 252 8.61 8.60 -10.75
CA GLY A 252 8.46 9.35 -9.49
C GLY A 252 7.01 9.61 -9.06
N TRP A 253 6.06 9.59 -10.00
CA TRP A 253 4.63 9.73 -9.71
C TRP A 253 4.04 8.51 -8.98
N ALA A 254 4.71 7.35 -9.01
CA ALA A 254 4.32 6.16 -8.25
C ALA A 254 4.64 6.26 -6.75
N LYS A 255 5.59 7.12 -6.35
CA LYS A 255 6.11 7.16 -4.97
C LYS A 255 5.32 8.06 -4.01
N ARG A 256 4.44 8.94 -4.51
CA ARG A 256 3.60 9.83 -3.69
C ARG A 256 2.15 9.94 -4.23
N PRO A 257 1.37 8.85 -4.26
CA PRO A 257 0.10 8.79 -4.99
C PRO A 257 -1.14 9.28 -4.23
N LEU A 258 -1.00 9.87 -3.03
CA LEU A 258 -2.14 10.04 -2.12
C LEU A 258 -3.30 10.82 -2.75
N VAL A 259 -3.06 11.97 -3.38
CA VAL A 259 -4.14 12.77 -3.98
C VAL A 259 -4.50 12.30 -5.39
N SER A 260 -3.51 11.88 -6.19
CA SER A 260 -3.74 11.49 -7.59
C SER A 260 -4.54 10.20 -7.73
N SER A 261 -4.38 9.24 -6.81
CA SER A 261 -5.15 8.00 -6.84
C SER A 261 -6.64 8.24 -6.61
N TRP A 262 -7.00 9.10 -5.65
CA TRP A 262 -8.39 9.52 -5.42
C TRP A 262 -8.97 10.24 -6.63
N ILE A 263 -8.22 11.17 -7.23
CA ILE A 263 -8.67 11.88 -8.44
C ILE A 263 -8.95 10.87 -9.58
N CYS A 264 -8.03 9.94 -9.84
CA CYS A 264 -8.23 8.92 -10.88
C CYS A 264 -9.40 7.99 -10.57
N ALA A 265 -9.59 7.58 -9.31
CA ALA A 265 -10.73 6.75 -8.91
C ALA A 265 -12.06 7.49 -9.15
N LEU A 266 -12.15 8.75 -8.74
CA LEU A 266 -13.32 9.59 -8.95
C LEU A 266 -13.57 9.85 -10.44
N LEU A 267 -12.53 10.07 -11.23
CA LEU A 267 -12.64 10.21 -12.68
C LEU A 267 -13.12 8.92 -13.34
N GLY A 268 -12.69 7.75 -12.85
CA GLY A 268 -13.15 6.46 -13.36
C GLY A 268 -14.63 6.23 -13.08
N LEU A 269 -15.07 6.50 -11.85
CA LEU A 269 -16.49 6.44 -11.49
C LEU A 269 -17.32 7.48 -12.24
N ALA A 270 -16.79 8.70 -12.41
CA ALA A 270 -17.44 9.73 -13.21
C ALA A 270 -17.54 9.32 -14.68
N ALA A 271 -16.51 8.69 -15.25
CA ALA A 271 -16.54 8.18 -16.62
C ALA A 271 -17.57 7.05 -16.77
N ALA A 272 -17.69 6.13 -15.80
CA ALA A 272 -18.77 5.14 -15.77
C ALA A 272 -20.15 5.82 -15.76
N GLY A 273 -20.35 6.81 -14.89
CA GLY A 273 -21.61 7.55 -14.79
C GLY A 273 -21.93 8.35 -16.05
N LEU A 274 -20.94 8.96 -16.71
CA LEU A 274 -21.11 9.66 -17.97
C LEU A 274 -21.44 8.68 -19.10
N MET A 275 -20.73 7.55 -19.18
CA MET A 275 -21.03 6.49 -20.15
C MET A 275 -22.43 5.95 -19.95
N TRP A 276 -22.87 5.78 -18.70
CA TRP A 276 -24.23 5.39 -18.37
C TRP A 276 -25.26 6.44 -18.81
N TRP A 277 -25.08 7.69 -18.36
CA TRP A 277 -26.02 8.78 -18.63
C TRP A 277 -26.19 9.03 -20.13
N PHE A 278 -25.09 9.14 -20.86
CA PHE A 278 -25.13 9.41 -22.30
C PHE A 278 -25.40 8.16 -23.12
N GLY A 279 -24.97 6.99 -22.68
CA GLY A 279 -25.10 5.73 -23.43
C GLY A 279 -26.48 5.09 -23.31
N THR A 280 -27.08 5.14 -22.12
CA THR A 280 -28.36 4.46 -21.82
C THR A 280 -29.54 5.41 -21.76
N GLY A 281 -29.34 6.69 -21.41
CA GLY A 281 -30.43 7.62 -21.14
C GLY A 281 -31.26 7.28 -19.89
N ILE A 282 -30.84 6.28 -19.11
CA ILE A 282 -31.50 5.81 -17.89
C ILE A 282 -30.87 6.49 -16.68
N ASN A 283 -31.68 6.92 -15.71
CA ASN A 283 -31.15 7.46 -14.46
C ASN A 283 -30.65 6.30 -13.56
N PRO A 284 -29.35 6.24 -13.18
CA PRO A 284 -28.79 5.12 -12.42
C PRO A 284 -29.25 5.07 -10.95
N VAL A 285 -29.96 6.09 -10.45
CA VAL A 285 -30.46 6.17 -9.06
C VAL A 285 -31.99 6.23 -8.95
N ALA A 286 -32.70 5.97 -10.04
CA ALA A 286 -34.17 5.98 -10.07
C ALA A 286 -34.78 4.65 -9.56
#